data_AF-A0A0B8WBW7-F1
#
_entry.id   AF-A0A0B8WBW7-F1
#
_cell.length_a   1.000
_cell.length_b   1.000
_cell.length_c   1.000
_cell.angle_alpha   90.00
_cell.angle_beta   90.00
_cell.angle_gamma   90.00
#
_symmetry.space_group_name_H-M   'P 1'
#
loop_
_entity.id
_entity.type
_entity.pdbx_description
1 polymer ?
#
loop_
_entity_poly.entity_id
_entity_poly.type
_entity_poly.pdbx_seq_one_letter_code
_entity_poly.pdbx_strand_id
1 'polypeptide(L)'
;MNKNLISLVLASTSLLITAGCTGNNKEKTMVEVEIPALRSGINTSSAPSTVADFDCVVLNVTGSGISQEQGLGLVSTMVAATTGGTLKVEVPVGSSRLFQIVGVTSSSGSCPTEITRAGLFSTSAYPVLSEVGRTVADINGDTTLKIRGSYNSSTAVDVRTGQSLGGDSGGGGGGGGGGGGSTPPTSHCADPTLGSQFAGGGGTSTSDPYLIATVAQWNLIGTELNLRHCHFKLTNNLDFQGTTPNQIRALDATIDGNNKTLSNGVLPYLSEGGYKLVGLINNIGSYGQVKNLTIDGFSFPGSSGASEALRGGFVVSFIQSAFSTNTALLNVTVKNSTVTHSLEWNPPSVLIHKLGALAGDMTRMAIVDCRVENVTLTTWPAVATGGLVGKVTEGTLSNNRVSNLHIVRTNSTAGIYAYGGLVGLMESGILEDSLVQNSDITDATANKPNLSYGIGGAVGVLQGTMRRVGVISTTITAGSNLGGLVGAMLTNGYVEDSFAQATVDVSGTTGGGAIGYLNTTAAGTRVARVHSVSVVTGDDATGFVGAANVTNRIQNSYWQNEVSHGGAVSGDATSTTLLGLDSSQMQDTANFVDWDFSASGPWMMDSYPLLNSLGPW
;
A
#
# COMPACT_ATOMS: atom_id res chain seq x y z
N MET A 1 4.56 -70.14 31.74
CA MET A 1 3.50 -70.31 30.72
C MET A 1 3.65 -69.18 29.70
N ASN A 2 3.78 -69.57 28.42
CA ASN A 2 3.77 -68.80 27.14
C ASN A 2 4.56 -67.48 27.06
N LYS A 3 5.75 -67.38 26.43
CA LYS A 3 6.22 -67.67 25.04
C LYS A 3 5.49 -66.90 23.92
N ASN A 4 6.19 -65.92 23.32
CA ASN A 4 6.51 -65.71 21.89
C ASN A 4 7.00 -64.24 21.73
N LEU A 5 8.28 -63.87 21.56
CA LEU A 5 9.25 -64.11 20.47
C LEU A 5 8.72 -63.68 19.08
N ILE A 6 9.23 -62.56 18.55
CA ILE A 6 10.06 -62.45 17.32
C ILE A 6 10.77 -61.08 17.29
N SER A 7 12.03 -61.15 16.86
CA SER A 7 13.08 -60.13 16.80
C SER A 7 13.20 -59.57 15.37
N LEU A 8 13.64 -58.32 15.20
CA LEU A 8 14.63 -58.02 14.16
C LEU A 8 15.50 -56.79 14.50
N VAL A 9 16.80 -57.07 14.54
CA VAL A 9 17.96 -56.18 14.62
C VAL A 9 18.17 -55.49 13.27
N LEU A 10 18.59 -54.22 13.27
CA LEU A 10 19.63 -53.69 12.37
C LEU A 10 20.27 -52.45 12.99
N ALA A 11 21.59 -52.55 13.19
CA ALA A 11 22.46 -51.49 13.67
C ALA A 11 22.78 -50.48 12.57
N SER A 12 22.90 -49.20 12.92
CA SER A 12 24.04 -48.40 12.47
C SER A 12 24.31 -47.27 13.44
N THR A 13 25.56 -47.24 13.87
CA THR A 13 26.23 -46.25 14.69
C THR A 13 26.01 -44.82 14.18
N SER A 14 25.53 -43.94 15.05
CA SER A 14 25.85 -42.51 14.98
C SER A 14 26.54 -42.12 16.28
N LEU A 15 27.82 -41.84 16.11
CA LEU A 15 28.81 -41.35 17.05
C LEU A 15 28.22 -40.23 17.93
N LEU A 16 28.02 -40.50 19.23
CA LEU A 16 27.87 -39.44 20.22
C LEU A 16 29.26 -38.82 20.40
N ILE A 17 29.53 -37.72 19.70
CA ILE A 17 30.60 -36.81 20.12
C ILE A 17 30.06 -36.10 21.35
N THR A 18 30.41 -36.62 22.51
CA THR A 18 30.34 -35.88 23.77
C THR A 18 31.40 -34.79 23.69
N ALA A 19 31.07 -33.66 23.08
CA ALA A 19 31.84 -32.44 23.25
C ALA A 19 31.62 -31.99 24.69
N GLY A 20 32.60 -32.27 25.54
CA GLY A 20 32.70 -31.66 26.86
C GLY A 20 32.88 -30.16 26.70
N CYS A 21 31.77 -29.42 26.66
CA CYS A 21 31.77 -27.98 26.89
C CYS A 21 31.72 -27.74 28.41
N THR A 22 32.83 -28.01 29.10
CA THR A 22 33.16 -27.27 30.32
C THR A 22 33.86 -25.99 29.90
N GLY A 23 33.13 -25.13 29.18
CA GLY A 23 33.51 -23.76 28.92
C GLY A 23 32.42 -22.91 29.52
N ASN A 24 32.78 -22.01 30.43
CA ASN A 24 31.86 -21.04 31.03
C ASN A 24 30.93 -20.46 29.94
N ASN A 25 29.62 -20.74 30.02
CA ASN A 25 28.62 -20.23 29.09
C ASN A 25 28.55 -18.70 29.23
N LYS A 26 29.43 -18.00 28.52
CA LYS A 26 29.33 -16.56 28.37
C LYS A 26 28.10 -16.29 27.51
N GLU A 27 27.05 -15.68 28.09
CA GLU A 27 25.85 -15.25 27.34
C GLU A 27 26.19 -14.22 26.26
N LYS A 28 27.31 -13.51 26.44
CA LYS A 28 27.86 -12.56 25.48
C LYS A 28 29.36 -12.72 25.38
N THR A 29 29.89 -12.46 24.20
CA THR A 29 31.32 -12.62 23.95
C THR A 29 31.84 -11.41 23.18
N MET A 30 33.12 -11.12 23.35
CA MET A 30 33.73 -9.96 22.73
C MET A 30 34.19 -10.33 21.32
N VAL A 31 33.76 -9.55 20.33
CA VAL A 31 34.16 -9.69 18.94
C VAL A 31 35.11 -8.57 18.57
N GLU A 32 36.28 -8.94 18.07
CA GLU A 32 37.29 -8.03 17.53
C GLU A 32 37.26 -8.07 16.01
N VAL A 33 37.10 -6.90 15.37
CA VAL A 33 37.21 -6.76 13.92
C VAL A 33 38.41 -5.89 13.59
N GLU A 34 39.41 -6.47 12.92
CA GLU A 34 40.54 -5.70 12.38
C GLU A 34 40.15 -4.99 11.08
N ILE A 35 40.42 -3.68 11.02
CA ILE A 35 40.20 -2.85 9.84
C ILE A 35 41.53 -2.26 9.37
N PRO A 36 41.90 -2.44 8.09
CA PRO A 36 43.09 -1.80 7.54
C PRO A 36 42.92 -0.27 7.50
N ALA A 37 44.02 0.47 7.66
CA ALA A 37 44.01 1.93 7.51
C ALA A 37 43.50 2.33 6.12
N LEU A 38 42.48 3.18 6.08
CA LEU A 38 41.88 3.71 4.88
C LEU A 38 42.61 5.02 4.54
N ARG A 39 43.25 5.13 3.36
CA ARG A 39 44.09 6.30 3.01
C ARG A 39 43.29 7.61 3.08
N SER A 40 43.87 8.68 3.62
CA SER A 40 43.16 9.92 3.94
C SER A 40 42.92 10.87 2.75
N GLY A 41 41.70 11.38 2.63
CA GLY A 41 41.35 12.62 1.93
C GLY A 41 40.11 13.22 2.60
N ILE A 42 40.23 14.38 3.23
CA ILE A 42 39.12 15.03 3.94
C ILE A 42 38.16 15.61 2.90
N ASN A 43 36.90 15.17 2.91
CA ASN A 43 35.86 15.72 2.05
C ASN A 43 34.65 16.10 2.92
N THR A 44 34.30 17.38 2.93
CA THR A 44 33.15 17.88 3.70
C THR A 44 32.01 18.16 2.73
N SER A 45 30.90 17.42 2.89
CA SER A 45 29.54 17.68 2.37
C SER A 45 29.00 16.98 1.11
N SER A 46 29.69 16.00 0.51
CA SER A 46 29.10 15.15 -0.55
C SER A 46 29.04 13.67 -0.13
N ALA A 47 28.17 12.88 -0.79
CA ALA A 47 28.15 11.43 -0.60
C ALA A 47 29.56 10.86 -0.86
N PRO A 48 30.07 9.96 0.02
CA PRO A 48 31.43 9.48 -0.10
C PRO A 48 31.62 8.81 -1.46
N SER A 49 32.69 9.16 -2.16
CA SER A 49 33.02 8.66 -3.50
C SER A 49 33.93 7.43 -3.45
N THR A 50 34.74 7.34 -2.40
CA THR A 50 35.70 6.26 -2.11
C THR A 50 35.77 5.98 -0.61
N VAL A 51 36.42 4.87 -0.23
CA VAL A 51 36.64 4.52 1.20
C VAL A 51 37.45 5.59 1.95
N ALA A 52 38.21 6.45 1.23
CA ALA A 52 39.01 7.53 1.81
C ALA A 52 38.18 8.70 2.35
N ASP A 53 36.91 8.80 1.93
CA ASP A 53 36.02 9.91 2.26
C ASP A 53 35.28 9.71 3.61
N PHE A 54 35.50 8.58 4.30
CA PHE A 54 34.89 8.34 5.61
C PHE A 54 35.76 8.91 6.73
N ASP A 55 35.13 9.58 7.70
CA ASP A 55 35.81 10.08 8.89
C ASP A 55 35.97 8.97 9.94
N CYS A 56 34.92 8.17 10.12
CA CYS A 56 34.90 7.04 11.05
C CYS A 56 34.46 5.75 10.37
N VAL A 57 34.84 4.64 10.99
CA VAL A 57 34.20 3.33 10.80
C VAL A 57 33.62 2.84 12.10
N VAL A 58 32.48 2.17 12.00
CA VAL A 58 31.79 1.53 13.13
C VAL A 58 31.29 0.16 12.72
N LEU A 59 31.19 -0.77 13.67
CA LEU A 59 30.69 -2.11 13.43
C LEU A 59 29.23 -2.17 13.84
N ASN A 60 28.36 -2.56 12.92
CA ASN A 60 26.96 -2.89 13.18
C ASN A 60 26.79 -4.41 13.18
N VAL A 61 26.18 -4.95 14.23
CA VAL A 61 25.91 -6.39 14.37
C VAL A 61 24.41 -6.63 14.46
N THR A 62 23.87 -7.44 13.57
CA THR A 62 22.45 -7.80 13.55
C THR A 62 22.27 -9.32 13.54
N GLY A 63 21.10 -9.79 13.98
CA GLY A 63 20.76 -11.21 14.04
C GLY A 63 19.69 -11.51 15.10
N SER A 64 19.26 -12.77 15.16
CA SER A 64 18.24 -13.23 16.12
C SER A 64 18.67 -12.95 17.57
N GLY A 65 17.80 -12.29 18.35
CA GLY A 65 18.10 -11.89 19.73
C GLY A 65 18.76 -10.52 19.88
N ILE A 66 19.03 -9.80 18.78
CA ILE A 66 19.51 -8.41 18.80
C ILE A 66 18.39 -7.47 18.33
N SER A 67 17.92 -6.58 19.21
CA SER A 67 16.93 -5.55 18.86
C SER A 67 17.52 -4.54 17.87
N GLN A 68 16.85 -4.34 16.74
CA GLN A 68 17.24 -3.35 15.74
C GLN A 68 16.42 -2.07 15.88
N GLU A 69 17.07 -0.93 15.66
CA GLU A 69 16.45 0.38 15.59
C GLU A 69 16.97 1.07 14.33
N GLN A 70 16.07 1.40 13.39
CA GLN A 70 16.40 2.03 12.11
C GLN A 70 17.55 1.30 11.35
N GLY A 71 17.47 -0.02 11.23
CA GLY A 71 18.46 -0.83 10.50
C GLY A 71 19.77 -1.14 11.25
N LEU A 72 20.02 -0.53 12.41
CA LEU A 72 21.20 -0.79 13.24
C LEU A 72 20.87 -1.67 14.46
N GLY A 73 21.64 -2.74 14.64
CA GLY A 73 21.60 -3.63 15.80
C GLY A 73 22.54 -3.15 16.92
N LEU A 74 23.49 -4.00 17.31
CA LEU A 74 24.55 -3.63 18.26
C LEU A 74 25.67 -2.90 17.53
N VAL A 75 26.07 -1.74 18.07
CA VAL A 75 27.04 -0.86 17.42
C VAL A 75 28.30 -0.75 18.28
N SER A 76 29.49 -0.88 17.69
CA SER A 76 30.77 -0.70 18.40
C SER A 76 31.07 0.77 18.71
N THR A 77 32.16 1.01 19.44
CA THR A 77 32.83 2.33 19.40
C THR A 77 33.32 2.64 17.99
N MET A 78 33.42 3.92 17.64
CA MET A 78 33.99 4.34 16.36
C MET A 78 35.51 4.32 16.39
N VAL A 79 36.12 4.04 15.24
CA VAL A 79 37.56 4.20 15.03
C VAL A 79 37.77 5.10 13.82
N ALA A 80 38.77 5.98 13.89
CA ALA A 80 39.13 6.83 12.76
C ALA A 80 39.50 5.96 11.56
N ALA A 81 38.89 6.25 10.41
CA ALA A 81 39.12 5.49 9.19
C ALA A 81 40.61 5.52 8.76
N THR A 82 41.30 6.62 9.06
CA THR A 82 42.66 6.93 8.61
C THR A 82 43.77 6.13 9.30
N THR A 83 43.59 5.74 10.56
CA THR A 83 44.58 4.97 11.32
C THR A 83 44.41 3.47 11.18
N GLY A 84 43.25 3.01 10.72
CA GLY A 84 42.84 1.62 10.91
C GLY A 84 42.73 1.29 12.39
N GLY A 85 42.41 0.04 12.72
CA GLY A 85 42.36 -0.41 14.10
C GLY A 85 41.46 -1.61 14.32
N THR A 86 41.20 -1.91 15.59
CA THR A 86 40.32 -3.01 16.00
C THR A 86 39.03 -2.43 16.56
N LEU A 87 37.90 -2.74 15.90
CA LEU A 87 36.58 -2.48 16.45
C LEU A 87 36.22 -3.59 17.44
N LYS A 88 35.70 -3.22 18.61
CA LYS A 88 35.29 -4.16 19.65
C LYS A 88 33.83 -3.98 19.97
N VAL A 89 33.09 -5.08 20.02
CA VAL A 89 31.68 -5.08 20.43
C VAL A 89 31.37 -6.37 21.19
N GLU A 90 30.58 -6.24 22.25
CA GLU A 90 30.09 -7.38 23.00
C GLU A 90 28.81 -7.90 22.32
N VAL A 91 28.82 -9.13 21.83
CA VAL A 91 27.73 -9.72 21.04
C VAL A 91 27.16 -10.93 21.78
N PRO A 92 25.82 -11.06 21.89
CA PRO A 92 25.19 -12.29 22.36
C PRO A 92 25.59 -13.49 21.50
N VAL A 93 25.95 -14.59 22.16
CA VAL A 93 26.27 -15.85 21.47
C VAL A 93 25.09 -16.29 20.60
N GLY A 94 25.38 -16.91 19.46
CA GLY A 94 24.39 -17.40 18.53
C GLY A 94 24.90 -17.52 17.10
N SER A 95 24.16 -18.25 16.28
CA SER A 95 24.49 -18.52 14.89
C SER A 95 24.10 -17.35 13.97
N SER A 96 24.80 -17.28 12.83
CA SER A 96 24.50 -16.44 11.67
C SER A 96 24.35 -14.96 12.01
N ARG A 97 25.27 -14.42 12.82
CA ARG A 97 25.33 -12.98 13.11
C ARG A 97 25.88 -12.25 11.88
N LEU A 98 25.18 -11.23 11.43
CA LEU A 98 25.66 -10.35 10.36
C LEU A 98 26.49 -9.23 10.98
N PHE A 99 27.74 -9.13 10.55
CA PHE A 99 28.68 -8.08 10.92
C PHE A 99 28.87 -7.16 9.74
N GLN A 100 28.53 -5.88 9.88
CA GLN A 100 28.66 -4.85 8.86
C GLN A 100 29.63 -3.77 9.35
N ILE A 101 30.67 -3.47 8.56
CA ILE A 101 31.45 -2.25 8.72
C ILE A 101 30.64 -1.12 8.08
N VAL A 102 30.35 -0.09 8.86
CA VAL A 102 29.63 1.10 8.43
C VAL A 102 30.61 2.27 8.46
N GLY A 103 30.81 2.91 7.32
CA GLY A 103 31.54 4.15 7.17
C GLY A 103 30.64 5.33 7.49
N VAL A 104 31.17 6.29 8.25
CA VAL A 104 30.43 7.47 8.72
C VAL A 104 31.14 8.72 8.21
N THR A 105 30.39 9.60 7.56
CA THR A 105 30.82 10.98 7.30
C THR A 105 30.28 11.88 8.41
N SER A 106 31.15 12.73 8.96
CA SER A 106 30.84 13.69 10.02
C SER A 106 30.78 15.09 9.43
N SER A 107 29.85 15.92 9.93
CA SER A 107 29.85 17.34 9.60
C SER A 107 31.09 18.09 10.11
N SER A 108 31.83 17.52 11.07
CA SER A 108 33.06 18.09 11.61
C SER A 108 34.35 17.66 10.89
N GLY A 109 34.28 16.72 9.93
CA GLY A 109 35.47 16.19 9.23
C GLY A 109 36.48 15.48 10.15
N SER A 110 36.01 15.01 11.31
CA SER A 110 36.85 14.36 12.32
C SER A 110 36.06 13.25 13.02
N CYS A 111 36.76 12.19 13.43
CA CYS A 111 36.15 11.07 14.13
C CYS A 111 36.11 11.34 15.65
N PRO A 112 34.93 11.49 16.27
CA PRO A 112 34.86 11.73 17.70
C PRO A 112 35.21 10.47 18.47
N THR A 113 35.88 10.64 19.61
CA THR A 113 36.32 9.52 20.45
C THR A 113 35.16 8.82 21.17
N GLU A 114 34.01 9.48 21.34
CA GLU A 114 32.82 8.91 21.98
C GLU A 114 31.54 9.42 21.29
N ILE A 115 30.85 8.54 20.58
CA ILE A 115 29.46 8.75 20.11
C ILE A 115 28.61 7.63 20.69
N THR A 116 27.53 8.00 21.36
CA THR A 116 26.51 7.05 21.80
C THR A 116 25.66 6.60 20.60
N ARG A 117 25.00 5.44 20.69
CA ARG A 117 24.05 4.97 19.67
C ARG A 117 23.06 6.07 19.23
N ALA A 118 22.63 6.93 20.17
CA ALA A 118 21.77 8.08 19.92
C ALA A 118 22.41 9.17 19.03
N GLY A 119 23.73 9.36 19.09
CA GLY A 119 24.44 10.35 18.29
C GLY A 119 24.50 9.99 16.80
N LEU A 120 24.56 8.70 16.45
CA LEU A 120 24.47 8.22 15.06
C LEU A 120 23.11 8.52 14.39
N PHE A 121 22.05 8.71 15.19
CA PHE A 121 20.72 9.05 14.71
C PHE A 121 20.47 10.56 14.58
N SER A 122 21.40 11.41 15.06
CA SER A 122 21.28 12.85 14.90
C SER A 122 21.61 13.26 13.46
N THR A 123 20.56 13.53 12.67
CA THR A 123 20.66 13.90 11.24
C THR A 123 21.46 15.17 10.96
N SER A 124 21.71 16.01 11.99
CA SER A 124 22.50 17.24 11.87
C SER A 124 24.01 17.03 12.04
N ALA A 125 24.44 15.92 12.64
CA ALA A 125 25.86 15.65 12.93
C ALA A 125 26.49 14.60 11.98
N TYR A 126 25.71 13.60 11.55
CA TYR A 126 26.19 12.50 10.70
C TYR A 126 25.24 12.26 9.53
N PRO A 127 25.50 12.91 8.37
CA PRO A 127 24.55 12.91 7.27
C PRO A 127 24.44 11.55 6.57
N VAL A 128 25.49 10.72 6.53
CA VAL A 128 25.49 9.48 5.73
C VAL A 128 26.16 8.30 6.46
N LEU A 129 25.46 7.17 6.54
CA LEU A 129 25.98 5.90 7.06
C LEU A 129 26.06 4.86 5.93
N SER A 130 27.25 4.55 5.42
CA SER A 130 27.41 3.66 4.26
C SER A 130 27.99 2.30 4.64
N GLU A 131 27.48 1.20 4.08
CA GLU A 131 28.14 -0.10 4.24
C GLU A 131 29.48 -0.13 3.49
N VAL A 132 30.55 -0.50 4.19
CA VAL A 132 31.93 -0.60 3.67
C VAL A 132 32.36 -2.06 3.54
N GLY A 133 31.72 -2.98 4.25
CA GLY A 133 31.99 -4.41 4.13
C GLY A 133 31.14 -5.21 5.09
N ARG A 134 30.98 -6.51 4.84
CA ARG A 134 30.22 -7.39 5.73
C ARG A 134 30.76 -8.81 5.76
N THR A 135 30.44 -9.52 6.82
CA THR A 135 30.60 -10.97 6.93
C THR A 135 29.48 -11.55 7.79
N VAL A 136 29.23 -12.85 7.66
CA VAL A 136 28.34 -13.60 8.55
C VAL A 136 29.20 -14.59 9.33
N ALA A 137 29.02 -14.65 10.65
CA ALA A 137 29.74 -15.59 11.50
C ALA A 137 28.88 -16.14 12.63
N ASP A 138 29.16 -17.38 13.02
CA ASP A 138 28.62 -17.97 14.24
C ASP A 138 29.47 -17.56 15.43
N ILE A 139 28.82 -17.13 16.52
CA ILE A 139 29.48 -16.61 17.71
C ILE A 139 29.22 -17.55 18.87
N ASN A 140 30.21 -18.40 19.15
CA ASN A 140 30.16 -19.41 20.21
C ASN A 140 31.20 -19.16 21.32
N GLY A 141 31.90 -18.02 21.26
CA GLY A 141 32.97 -17.62 22.19
C GLY A 141 33.78 -16.43 21.64
N ASP A 142 34.83 -16.00 22.36
CA ASP A 142 35.59 -14.80 21.98
C ASP A 142 36.20 -15.02 20.60
N THR A 143 35.88 -14.13 19.65
CA THR A 143 36.11 -14.35 18.23
C THR A 143 36.75 -13.11 17.60
N THR A 144 37.84 -13.32 16.85
CA THR A 144 38.43 -12.27 16.00
C THR A 144 38.01 -12.51 14.55
N LEU A 145 37.36 -11.53 13.94
CA LEU A 145 36.95 -11.55 12.54
C LEU A 145 37.82 -10.58 11.74
N LYS A 146 38.17 -10.97 10.52
CA LYS A 146 38.82 -10.06 9.55
C LYS A 146 37.83 -9.77 8.44
N ILE A 147 37.36 -8.53 8.35
CA ILE A 147 36.43 -8.09 7.31
C ILE A 147 37.22 -7.20 6.35
N ARG A 148 37.26 -7.58 5.07
CA ARG A 148 37.83 -6.71 4.04
C ARG A 148 36.80 -5.67 3.65
N GLY A 149 37.13 -4.41 3.86
CA GLY A 149 36.33 -3.29 3.38
C GLY A 149 36.54 -3.07 1.88
N SER A 150 35.45 -2.88 1.15
CA SER A 150 35.43 -2.37 -0.22
C SER A 150 34.19 -1.49 -0.38
N TYR A 151 34.39 -0.22 -0.73
CA TYR A 151 33.31 0.72 -0.95
C TYR A 151 33.22 1.08 -2.43
N ASN A 152 32.00 1.02 -2.97
CA ASN A 152 31.69 1.49 -4.32
C ASN A 152 30.52 2.47 -4.22
N SER A 153 30.80 3.76 -4.47
CA SER A 153 29.83 4.85 -4.41
C SER A 153 28.63 4.67 -5.35
N SER A 154 28.81 3.96 -6.47
CA SER A 154 27.71 3.67 -7.41
C SER A 154 26.70 2.63 -6.90
N THR A 155 27.05 1.84 -5.89
CA THR A 155 26.18 0.81 -5.29
C THR A 155 25.97 1.03 -3.79
N ALA A 156 26.46 2.12 -3.25
CA ALA A 156 26.40 2.42 -1.84
C ALA A 156 24.95 2.69 -1.41
N VAL A 157 24.59 2.21 -0.22
CA VAL A 157 23.29 2.44 0.40
C VAL A 157 23.47 3.02 1.80
N ASP A 158 22.55 3.90 2.21
CA ASP A 158 22.49 4.32 3.61
C ASP A 158 21.96 3.15 4.45
N VAL A 159 22.72 2.73 5.46
CA VAL A 159 22.39 1.58 6.31
C VAL A 159 21.12 1.80 7.14
N ARG A 160 20.72 3.07 7.39
CA ARG A 160 19.49 3.41 8.13
C ARG A 160 18.24 3.24 7.28
N THR A 161 18.32 3.70 6.02
CA THR A 161 17.15 3.87 5.14
C THR A 161 17.10 2.83 4.03
N GLY A 162 18.21 2.13 3.75
CA GLY A 162 18.39 1.28 2.59
C GLY A 162 18.40 2.04 1.25
N GLN A 163 18.42 3.38 1.28
CA GLN A 163 18.38 4.20 0.07
C GLN A 163 19.75 4.23 -0.62
N SER A 164 19.75 4.14 -1.95
CA SER A 164 20.99 4.30 -2.74
C SER A 164 21.55 5.72 -2.58
N LEU A 165 22.86 5.80 -2.37
CA LEU A 165 23.62 7.04 -2.25
C LEU A 165 24.16 7.52 -3.62
N GLY A 166 23.99 6.73 -4.68
CA GLY A 166 24.39 7.05 -6.04
C GLY A 166 23.25 7.68 -6.84
N GLY A 167 23.10 9.01 -6.73
CA GLY A 167 22.11 9.77 -7.52
C GLY A 167 22.09 11.26 -7.17
N ASP A 168 22.92 12.02 -7.88
CA ASP A 168 22.96 13.49 -8.05
C ASP A 168 22.96 14.43 -6.82
N SER A 169 24.16 14.94 -6.54
CA SER A 169 24.37 16.27 -5.98
C SER A 169 24.46 17.31 -7.12
N GLY A 170 23.47 18.20 -7.24
CA GLY A 170 23.56 19.35 -8.15
C GLY A 170 22.29 20.19 -8.19
N GLY A 171 22.28 21.31 -7.46
CA GLY A 171 21.19 22.28 -7.53
C GLY A 171 21.16 23.04 -8.86
N GLY A 172 19.94 23.33 -9.33
CA GLY A 172 19.58 24.52 -10.11
C GLY A 172 20.09 24.63 -11.54
N GLY A 173 19.21 24.38 -12.52
CA GLY A 173 19.37 24.83 -13.91
C GLY A 173 18.65 23.93 -14.89
N GLY A 174 17.63 24.47 -15.57
CA GLY A 174 16.80 23.73 -16.52
C GLY A 174 17.56 23.19 -17.75
N GLY A 175 16.95 22.20 -18.39
CA GLY A 175 17.37 21.67 -19.68
C GLY A 175 17.28 20.16 -19.73
N GLY A 176 16.35 19.62 -20.52
CA GLY A 176 16.03 18.21 -20.60
C GLY A 176 17.19 17.30 -21.07
N GLY A 177 17.08 16.02 -20.69
CA GLY A 177 17.92 14.95 -21.20
C GLY A 177 17.78 13.65 -20.42
N GLY A 178 17.01 12.70 -20.95
CA GLY A 178 17.07 11.24 -20.76
C GLY A 178 17.44 10.67 -19.38
N GLY A 179 16.42 10.36 -18.57
CA GLY A 179 16.57 9.57 -17.34
C GLY A 179 16.90 8.11 -17.63
N GLY A 180 18.14 7.70 -17.36
CA GLY A 180 18.50 6.30 -17.10
C GLY A 180 18.37 6.02 -15.60
N GLY A 181 17.22 5.52 -15.16
CA GLY A 181 17.02 5.09 -13.78
C GLY A 181 17.86 3.85 -13.47
N SER A 182 18.76 3.94 -12.49
CA SER A 182 19.51 2.78 -12.00
C SER A 182 18.58 1.85 -11.23
N THR A 183 18.46 0.61 -11.71
CA THR A 183 17.75 -0.49 -11.03
C THR A 183 18.46 -0.84 -9.71
N PRO A 184 17.73 -1.26 -8.65
CA PRO A 184 18.35 -1.73 -7.41
C PRO A 184 19.35 -2.87 -7.66
N PRO A 185 20.39 -3.03 -6.82
CA PRO A 185 21.36 -4.12 -6.99
C PRO A 185 20.68 -5.49 -6.80
N THR A 186 20.50 -6.23 -7.89
CA THR A 186 19.90 -7.57 -7.94
C THR A 186 20.90 -8.70 -7.70
N SER A 187 22.13 -8.38 -7.28
CA SER A 187 23.22 -9.37 -7.13
C SER A 187 22.89 -10.48 -6.12
N HIS A 188 22.00 -10.22 -5.17
CA HIS A 188 21.51 -11.21 -4.21
C HIS A 188 20.51 -12.19 -4.83
N CYS A 189 19.77 -11.78 -5.87
CA CYS A 189 18.86 -12.67 -6.61
C CYS A 189 19.62 -13.71 -7.43
N ALA A 190 20.84 -13.41 -7.86
CA ALA A 190 21.68 -14.37 -8.58
C ALA A 190 22.30 -15.46 -7.69
N ASP A 191 21.99 -15.52 -6.39
CA ASP A 191 22.49 -16.55 -5.48
C ASP A 191 21.93 -17.93 -5.85
N PRO A 192 22.76 -18.90 -6.26
CA PRO A 192 22.31 -20.25 -6.63
C PRO A 192 21.61 -20.99 -5.47
N THR A 193 21.98 -20.69 -4.23
CA THR A 193 21.40 -21.33 -3.05
C THR A 193 19.96 -20.89 -2.82
N LEU A 194 19.64 -19.60 -3.07
CA LEU A 194 18.27 -19.09 -3.05
C LEU A 194 17.49 -19.60 -4.26
N GLY A 195 18.09 -19.58 -5.45
CA GLY A 195 17.44 -20.07 -6.66
C GLY A 195 17.00 -21.54 -6.59
N SER A 196 17.77 -22.38 -5.90
CA SER A 196 17.45 -23.81 -5.72
C SER A 196 16.17 -24.07 -4.90
N GLN A 197 15.67 -23.07 -4.16
CA GLN A 197 14.44 -23.18 -3.36
C GLN A 197 13.19 -22.93 -4.22
N PHE A 198 13.34 -22.30 -5.38
CA PHE A 198 12.27 -22.04 -6.33
C PHE A 198 12.20 -23.12 -7.41
N ALA A 199 11.09 -23.16 -8.16
CA ALA A 199 10.90 -24.15 -9.23
C ALA A 199 11.78 -23.87 -10.47
N GLY A 200 12.49 -22.73 -10.48
CA GLY A 200 13.41 -22.32 -11.53
C GLY A 200 13.56 -20.79 -11.59
N GLY A 201 14.35 -20.35 -12.56
CA GLY A 201 14.65 -18.94 -12.82
C GLY A 201 15.68 -18.33 -11.86
N GLY A 202 16.25 -17.20 -12.25
CA GLY A 202 17.29 -16.49 -11.49
C GLY A 202 16.78 -15.32 -10.65
N GLY A 203 15.51 -14.92 -10.77
CA GLY A 203 14.92 -13.81 -10.01
C GLY A 203 15.49 -12.42 -10.32
N THR A 204 16.43 -12.31 -11.28
CA THR A 204 17.21 -11.10 -11.54
C THR A 204 16.48 -10.07 -12.41
N SER A 205 15.46 -10.50 -13.15
CA SER A 205 14.70 -9.66 -14.09
C SER A 205 13.30 -10.21 -14.32
N THR A 206 12.41 -9.42 -14.92
CA THR A 206 11.08 -9.89 -15.34
C THR A 206 11.12 -10.97 -16.43
N SER A 207 12.22 -11.05 -17.20
CA SER A 207 12.48 -12.11 -18.19
C SER A 207 13.05 -13.39 -17.59
N ASP A 208 13.67 -13.30 -16.41
CA ASP A 208 14.22 -14.42 -15.66
C ASP A 208 13.76 -14.35 -14.19
N PRO A 209 12.45 -14.47 -13.90
CA PRO A 209 11.92 -14.40 -12.54
C PRO A 209 12.06 -15.74 -11.83
N TYR A 210 12.08 -15.73 -10.50
CA TYR A 210 11.90 -16.94 -9.72
C TYR A 210 10.50 -17.52 -9.96
N LEU A 211 10.44 -18.82 -10.21
CA LEU A 211 9.20 -19.53 -10.49
C LEU A 211 8.58 -20.09 -9.21
N ILE A 212 7.35 -19.67 -8.91
CA ILE A 212 6.60 -20.09 -7.74
C ILE A 212 5.56 -21.13 -8.16
N ALA A 213 5.75 -22.37 -7.70
CA ALA A 213 4.88 -23.51 -7.99
C ALA A 213 4.11 -24.01 -6.75
N THR A 214 4.49 -23.58 -5.54
CA THR A 214 3.93 -24.07 -4.26
C THR A 214 3.74 -22.95 -3.24
N VAL A 215 2.87 -23.19 -2.23
CA VAL A 215 2.66 -22.28 -1.09
C VAL A 215 3.94 -22.07 -0.28
N ALA A 216 4.76 -23.11 -0.10
CA ALA A 216 6.03 -22.99 0.63
C ALA A 216 6.98 -21.99 -0.04
N GLN A 217 7.05 -22.00 -1.38
CA GLN A 217 7.85 -21.04 -2.14
C GLN A 217 7.32 -19.62 -2.07
N TRP A 218 5.99 -19.43 -2.06
CA TRP A 218 5.41 -18.13 -1.78
C TRP A 218 5.81 -17.63 -0.39
N ASN A 219 5.66 -18.49 0.62
CA ASN A 219 5.92 -18.15 2.01
C ASN A 219 7.39 -17.80 2.30
N LEU A 220 8.32 -18.31 1.50
CA LEU A 220 9.74 -17.96 1.58
C LEU A 220 10.00 -16.46 1.30
N ILE A 221 9.22 -15.85 0.41
CA ILE A 221 9.38 -14.44 0.02
C ILE A 221 9.11 -13.52 1.22
N GLY A 222 8.13 -13.88 2.06
CA GLY A 222 7.80 -13.13 3.26
C GLY A 222 8.82 -13.27 4.40
N THR A 223 9.65 -14.32 4.40
CA THR A 223 10.63 -14.59 5.47
C THR A 223 12.04 -14.12 5.12
N GLU A 224 12.41 -14.11 3.84
CA GLU A 224 13.75 -13.76 3.39
C GLU A 224 13.82 -12.33 2.86
N LEU A 225 14.33 -11.40 3.68
CA LEU A 225 14.39 -9.97 3.34
C LEU A 225 15.17 -9.67 2.05
N ASN A 226 16.13 -10.51 1.67
CA ASN A 226 16.91 -10.35 0.44
C ASN A 226 16.09 -10.57 -0.83
N LEU A 227 14.94 -11.25 -0.73
CA LEU A 227 14.08 -11.56 -1.86
C LEU A 227 13.18 -10.40 -2.30
N ARG A 228 13.06 -9.33 -1.49
CA ARG A 228 12.17 -8.19 -1.79
C ARG A 228 12.48 -7.41 -3.07
N HIS A 229 13.71 -7.55 -3.58
CA HIS A 229 14.19 -6.91 -4.79
C HIS A 229 14.23 -7.87 -6.00
N CYS A 230 13.79 -9.11 -5.82
CA CYS A 230 13.79 -10.13 -6.88
C CYS A 230 12.44 -10.20 -7.58
N HIS A 231 12.44 -10.64 -8.84
CA HIS A 231 11.22 -10.81 -9.62
C HIS A 231 10.66 -12.22 -9.49
N PHE A 232 9.34 -12.32 -9.43
CA PHE A 232 8.62 -13.58 -9.22
C PHE A 232 7.55 -13.80 -10.28
N LYS A 233 7.34 -15.06 -10.65
CA LYS A 233 6.26 -15.49 -11.54
C LYS A 233 5.61 -16.77 -11.02
N LEU A 234 4.28 -16.77 -10.96
CA LEU A 234 3.54 -17.99 -10.63
C LEU A 234 3.48 -18.94 -11.83
N THR A 235 3.69 -20.22 -11.57
CA THR A 235 3.49 -21.30 -12.55
C THR A 235 2.22 -22.09 -12.27
N ASN A 236 1.79 -22.14 -11.00
CA ASN A 236 0.59 -22.85 -10.54
C ASN A 236 -0.35 -21.92 -9.77
N ASN A 237 -1.62 -22.32 -9.68
CA ASN A 237 -2.53 -21.79 -8.66
C ASN A 237 -2.06 -22.28 -7.29
N LEU A 238 -2.18 -21.44 -6.27
CA LEU A 238 -1.77 -21.74 -4.90
C LEU A 238 -3.00 -21.71 -3.99
N ASP A 239 -3.19 -22.75 -3.18
CA ASP A 239 -4.28 -22.86 -2.22
C ASP A 239 -3.72 -22.82 -0.80
N PHE A 240 -4.12 -21.80 -0.04
CA PHE A 240 -3.69 -21.55 1.34
C PHE A 240 -4.63 -22.20 2.37
N GLN A 241 -5.54 -23.08 1.96
CA GLN A 241 -6.36 -23.81 2.92
C GLN A 241 -5.48 -24.51 3.97
N GLY A 242 -5.71 -24.21 5.25
CA GLY A 242 -4.94 -24.77 6.36
C GLY A 242 -3.54 -24.18 6.56
N THR A 243 -3.14 -23.17 5.77
CA THR A 243 -1.84 -22.51 5.87
C THR A 243 -1.96 -20.99 5.83
N THR A 244 -1.35 -20.29 6.79
CA THR A 244 -1.31 -18.83 6.77
C THR A 244 -0.26 -18.33 5.77
N PRO A 245 -0.59 -17.40 4.85
CA PRO A 245 0.40 -16.76 3.99
C PRO A 245 1.35 -15.89 4.82
N ASN A 246 2.65 -16.01 4.57
CA ASN A 246 3.63 -15.06 5.10
C ASN A 246 3.52 -13.75 4.31
N GLN A 247 3.35 -12.64 5.04
CA GLN A 247 3.25 -11.32 4.44
C GLN A 247 4.62 -10.86 3.92
N ILE A 248 4.65 -10.33 2.70
CA ILE A 248 5.83 -9.72 2.11
C ILE A 248 5.94 -8.30 2.67
N ARG A 249 6.90 -8.06 3.56
CA ARG A 249 6.99 -6.78 4.30
C ARG A 249 7.22 -5.57 3.39
N ALA A 250 8.03 -5.74 2.34
CA ALA A 250 8.25 -4.72 1.32
C ALA A 250 8.52 -5.40 -0.03
N LEU A 251 8.10 -4.78 -1.12
CA LEU A 251 8.33 -5.25 -2.48
C LEU A 251 8.79 -4.10 -3.37
N ASP A 252 10.00 -4.21 -3.92
CA ASP A 252 10.58 -3.25 -4.88
C ASP A 252 10.78 -3.88 -6.27
N ALA A 253 10.05 -4.96 -6.54
CA ALA A 253 10.18 -5.76 -7.76
C ALA A 253 8.81 -6.26 -8.24
N THR A 254 8.80 -7.12 -9.26
CA THR A 254 7.56 -7.58 -9.89
C THR A 254 7.13 -8.93 -9.34
N ILE A 255 5.87 -9.04 -8.94
CA ILE A 255 5.14 -10.31 -8.82
C ILE A 255 4.19 -10.42 -10.00
N ASP A 256 4.51 -11.31 -10.95
CA ASP A 256 3.63 -11.66 -12.06
C ASP A 256 2.83 -12.91 -11.69
N GLY A 257 1.55 -12.71 -11.39
CA GLY A 257 0.60 -13.78 -11.15
C GLY A 257 0.41 -14.69 -12.35
N ASN A 258 0.79 -14.27 -13.58
CA ASN A 258 0.69 -15.10 -14.77
C ASN A 258 -0.69 -15.74 -14.96
N ASN A 259 -1.73 -14.96 -14.64
CA ASN A 259 -3.14 -15.36 -14.62
C ASN A 259 -3.44 -16.54 -13.70
N LYS A 260 -2.66 -16.72 -12.64
CA LYS A 260 -2.87 -17.72 -11.60
C LYS A 260 -3.64 -17.14 -10.43
N THR A 261 -4.17 -18.06 -9.63
CA THR A 261 -5.00 -17.76 -8.47
C THR A 261 -4.27 -18.11 -7.18
N LEU A 262 -4.32 -17.20 -6.21
CA LEU A 262 -4.10 -17.48 -4.79
C LEU A 262 -5.46 -17.66 -4.16
N SER A 263 -5.68 -18.78 -3.44
CA SER A 263 -6.99 -19.12 -2.90
C SER A 263 -6.99 -19.42 -1.40
N ASN A 264 -8.12 -19.18 -0.75
CA ASN A 264 -8.47 -19.64 0.62
C ASN A 264 -7.49 -19.24 1.74
N GLY A 265 -6.79 -18.11 1.59
CA GLY A 265 -5.87 -17.61 2.61
C GLY A 265 -6.58 -16.88 3.75
N VAL A 266 -6.10 -17.07 4.97
CA VAL A 266 -6.47 -16.23 6.12
C VAL A 266 -5.32 -15.26 6.37
N LEU A 267 -5.52 -13.98 6.09
CA LEU A 267 -4.47 -12.98 6.24
C LEU A 267 -4.19 -12.70 7.73
N PRO A 268 -2.91 -12.76 8.16
CA PRO A 268 -2.53 -12.20 9.43
C PRO A 268 -2.48 -10.67 9.34
N TYR A 269 -2.19 -10.02 10.47
CA TYR A 269 -1.80 -8.61 10.49
C TYR A 269 -0.40 -8.46 11.08
N LEU A 270 0.31 -7.43 10.65
CA LEU A 270 1.57 -7.00 11.23
C LEU A 270 1.39 -5.66 11.94
N SER A 271 1.78 -5.58 13.21
CA SER A 271 1.81 -4.34 13.98
C SER A 271 3.13 -3.62 13.73
N GLU A 272 3.09 -2.50 13.00
CA GLU A 272 4.27 -1.71 12.66
C GLU A 272 3.93 -0.21 12.62
N GLY A 273 4.74 0.61 13.31
CA GLY A 273 4.59 2.07 13.28
C GLY A 273 3.25 2.60 13.82
N GLY A 274 2.59 1.87 14.73
CA GLY A 274 1.26 2.22 15.25
C GLY A 274 0.10 1.83 14.32
N TYR A 275 0.38 1.00 13.30
CA TYR A 275 -0.62 0.49 12.37
C TYR A 275 -0.66 -1.04 12.37
N LYS A 276 -1.86 -1.56 12.14
CA LYS A 276 -2.11 -2.95 11.75
C LYS A 276 -2.12 -3.02 10.24
N LEU A 277 -1.13 -3.69 9.67
CA LEU A 277 -0.94 -3.86 8.24
C LEU A 277 -1.51 -5.20 7.81
N VAL A 278 -2.51 -5.16 6.93
CA VAL A 278 -3.17 -6.34 6.38
C VAL A 278 -3.00 -6.37 4.87
N GLY A 279 -2.55 -7.52 4.37
CA GLY A 279 -2.33 -7.77 2.94
C GLY A 279 -1.26 -8.81 2.72
N LEU A 280 -1.28 -9.44 1.54
CA LEU A 280 -0.20 -10.32 1.12
C LEU A 280 1.14 -9.59 1.03
N ILE A 281 1.09 -8.30 0.70
CA ILE A 281 2.24 -7.40 0.65
C ILE A 281 1.92 -6.21 1.55
N ASN A 282 2.81 -5.86 2.47
CA ASN A 282 2.56 -4.73 3.35
C ASN A 282 2.85 -3.40 2.65
N ASN A 283 3.97 -3.33 1.93
CA ASN A 283 4.41 -2.14 1.24
C ASN A 283 4.94 -2.47 -0.15
N ILE A 284 4.52 -1.72 -1.16
CA ILE A 284 5.13 -1.74 -2.49
C ILE A 284 5.93 -0.45 -2.62
N GLY A 285 7.25 -0.56 -2.77
CA GLY A 285 8.11 0.60 -2.98
C GLY A 285 8.17 1.04 -4.45
N SER A 286 9.09 1.94 -4.77
CA SER A 286 9.06 2.78 -5.99
C SER A 286 9.12 2.05 -7.34
N TYR A 287 9.43 0.76 -7.35
CA TYR A 287 9.52 -0.07 -8.56
C TYR A 287 8.64 -1.32 -8.49
N GLY A 288 7.91 -1.49 -7.39
CA GLY A 288 7.17 -2.71 -7.16
C GLY A 288 5.90 -2.77 -8.02
N GLN A 289 5.65 -3.95 -8.59
CA GLN A 289 4.48 -4.20 -9.40
C GLN A 289 3.86 -5.54 -9.05
N VAL A 290 2.54 -5.57 -8.95
CA VAL A 290 1.78 -6.83 -8.87
C VAL A 290 0.85 -6.86 -10.06
N LYS A 291 0.90 -7.95 -10.84
CA LYS A 291 0.09 -8.03 -12.04
C LYS A 291 -0.44 -9.42 -12.34
N ASN A 292 -1.52 -9.48 -13.12
CA ASN A 292 -2.09 -10.73 -13.66
C ASN A 292 -2.40 -11.76 -12.58
N LEU A 293 -2.97 -11.33 -11.46
CA LEU A 293 -3.14 -12.15 -10.27
C LEU A 293 -4.61 -12.17 -9.84
N THR A 294 -5.13 -13.35 -9.52
CA THR A 294 -6.43 -13.48 -8.86
C THR A 294 -6.23 -13.86 -7.39
N ILE A 295 -6.91 -13.17 -6.49
CA ILE A 295 -7.08 -13.53 -5.08
C ILE A 295 -8.54 -13.98 -4.90
N ASP A 296 -8.76 -15.20 -4.41
CA ASP A 296 -10.08 -15.83 -4.33
C ASP A 296 -10.33 -16.45 -2.96
N GLY A 297 -11.45 -16.14 -2.32
CA GLY A 297 -11.81 -16.78 -1.05
C GLY A 297 -10.91 -16.38 0.12
N PHE A 298 -10.24 -15.23 0.06
CA PHE A 298 -9.40 -14.77 1.17
C PHE A 298 -10.25 -14.15 2.29
N SER A 299 -9.77 -14.30 3.52
CA SER A 299 -10.44 -13.69 4.68
C SER A 299 -9.45 -12.95 5.58
N PHE A 300 -9.94 -11.87 6.19
CA PHE A 300 -9.31 -11.24 7.34
C PHE A 300 -10.35 -11.17 8.47
N PRO A 301 -10.25 -12.03 9.50
CA PRO A 301 -11.24 -12.11 10.58
C PRO A 301 -11.14 -10.96 11.60
N GLY A 302 -10.32 -9.93 11.32
CA GLY A 302 -10.09 -8.82 12.22
C GLY A 302 -9.08 -9.17 13.32
N SER A 303 -8.81 -8.21 14.19
CA SER A 303 -7.92 -8.39 15.33
C SER A 303 -8.54 -7.76 16.56
N SER A 304 -8.56 -8.44 17.69
CA SER A 304 -8.87 -7.83 18.99
C SER A 304 -7.67 -7.00 19.43
N GLY A 305 -7.81 -5.68 19.62
CA GLY A 305 -6.71 -4.87 20.16
C GLY A 305 -6.84 -3.38 19.88
N ALA A 306 -6.83 -2.62 20.95
CA ALA A 306 -7.31 -1.25 21.09
C ALA A 306 -6.20 -0.18 20.98
N SER A 307 -5.28 -0.24 20.01
CA SER A 307 -4.19 0.76 19.99
C SER A 307 -3.68 1.20 18.63
N GLU A 308 -4.13 0.58 17.53
CA GLU A 308 -3.50 0.78 16.22
C GLU A 308 -4.54 0.93 15.11
N ALA A 309 -4.28 1.84 14.18
CA ALA A 309 -5.12 2.01 12.99
C ALA A 309 -4.87 0.88 11.99
N LEU A 310 -5.92 0.45 11.31
CA LEU A 310 -5.84 -0.55 10.25
C LEU A 310 -5.47 0.11 8.94
N ARG A 311 -4.50 -0.44 8.22
CA ARG A 311 -4.29 -0.19 6.79
C ARG A 311 -4.36 -1.54 6.09
N GLY A 312 -5.43 -1.78 5.35
CA GLY A 312 -5.72 -3.12 4.87
C GLY A 312 -6.21 -3.19 3.43
N GLY A 313 -5.67 -4.16 2.70
CA GLY A 313 -6.27 -4.74 1.52
C GLY A 313 -5.86 -6.20 1.38
N PHE A 314 -6.47 -6.96 0.49
CA PHE A 314 -6.08 -8.34 0.27
C PHE A 314 -4.72 -8.44 -0.45
N VAL A 315 -4.43 -7.47 -1.32
CA VAL A 315 -3.15 -7.39 -2.05
C VAL A 315 -2.12 -6.61 -1.25
N VAL A 316 -2.41 -5.34 -0.94
CA VAL A 316 -1.45 -4.39 -0.37
C VAL A 316 -2.00 -3.70 0.88
N SER A 317 -1.20 -3.53 1.93
CA SER A 317 -1.61 -2.73 3.09
C SER A 317 -1.53 -1.22 2.81
N PHE A 318 -0.34 -0.72 2.49
CA PHE A 318 -0.12 0.69 2.19
C PHE A 318 1.01 0.91 1.20
N ILE A 319 1.08 2.11 0.64
CA ILE A 319 2.15 2.54 -0.26
C ILE A 319 2.61 3.93 0.16
N GLN A 320 3.91 4.06 0.41
CA GLN A 320 4.58 5.35 0.61
C GLN A 320 5.75 5.46 -0.35
N SER A 321 5.48 5.97 -1.55
CA SER A 321 6.53 6.34 -2.49
C SER A 321 6.75 7.85 -2.46
N ALA A 322 7.99 8.26 -2.17
CA ALA A 322 8.41 9.66 -2.30
C ALA A 322 8.52 10.08 -3.78
N PHE A 323 8.84 9.12 -4.66
CA PHE A 323 9.03 9.32 -6.10
C PHE A 323 8.77 7.98 -6.79
N SER A 324 7.69 7.82 -7.57
CA SER A 324 7.61 6.71 -8.52
C SER A 324 6.63 6.93 -9.64
N THR A 325 7.09 6.64 -10.85
CA THR A 325 6.31 6.60 -12.09
C THR A 325 5.90 5.19 -12.50
N ASN A 326 6.28 4.14 -11.75
CA ASN A 326 6.11 2.74 -12.21
C ASN A 326 5.55 1.76 -11.17
N THR A 327 5.18 2.22 -9.97
CA THR A 327 4.53 1.40 -8.94
C THR A 327 3.07 1.15 -9.32
N ALA A 328 2.66 -0.12 -9.47
CA ALA A 328 1.31 -0.41 -9.95
C ALA A 328 0.70 -1.75 -9.50
N LEU A 329 -0.64 -1.78 -9.39
CA LEU A 329 -1.45 -2.99 -9.50
C LEU A 329 -2.06 -3.03 -10.90
N LEU A 330 -1.80 -4.09 -11.65
CA LEU A 330 -2.20 -4.20 -13.05
C LEU A 330 -2.93 -5.51 -13.30
N ASN A 331 -4.19 -5.47 -13.74
CA ASN A 331 -4.95 -6.70 -14.01
C ASN A 331 -4.96 -7.65 -12.79
N VAL A 332 -5.31 -7.09 -11.63
CA VAL A 332 -5.47 -7.84 -10.37
C VAL A 332 -6.95 -7.98 -10.05
N THR A 333 -7.39 -9.21 -9.77
CA THR A 333 -8.77 -9.51 -9.39
C THR A 333 -8.81 -9.98 -7.94
N VAL A 334 -9.68 -9.38 -7.12
CA VAL A 334 -10.04 -9.92 -5.80
C VAL A 334 -11.49 -10.35 -5.83
N LYS A 335 -11.78 -11.59 -5.44
CA LYS A 335 -13.15 -12.09 -5.42
C LYS A 335 -13.47 -13.03 -4.27
N ASN A 336 -14.76 -13.18 -3.99
CA ASN A 336 -15.31 -14.07 -2.95
C ASN A 336 -14.63 -13.89 -1.57
N SER A 337 -14.16 -12.69 -1.28
CA SER A 337 -13.26 -12.44 -0.15
C SER A 337 -13.94 -11.56 0.89
N THR A 338 -13.59 -11.75 2.17
CA THR A 338 -14.28 -11.08 3.27
C THR A 338 -13.33 -10.47 4.28
N VAL A 339 -13.52 -9.20 4.58
CA VAL A 339 -12.94 -8.55 5.75
C VAL A 339 -14.01 -8.42 6.81
N THR A 340 -13.82 -9.10 7.94
CA THR A 340 -14.64 -8.92 9.14
C THR A 340 -13.80 -8.21 10.17
N HIS A 341 -13.90 -6.89 10.25
CA HIS A 341 -13.14 -6.13 11.26
C HIS A 341 -14.05 -5.72 12.42
N SER A 342 -14.02 -6.50 13.51
CA SER A 342 -14.65 -6.14 14.79
C SER A 342 -13.60 -5.62 15.76
N LEU A 343 -13.44 -4.30 15.89
CA LEU A 343 -12.76 -3.72 17.04
C LEU A 343 -13.79 -3.19 18.04
N GLU A 344 -13.51 -3.35 19.32
CA GLU A 344 -14.37 -2.86 20.42
C GLU A 344 -13.96 -1.45 20.91
N TRP A 345 -12.94 -0.81 20.32
CA TRP A 345 -12.28 0.31 20.98
C TRP A 345 -12.09 1.56 20.13
N ASN A 346 -12.54 2.70 20.68
CA ASN A 346 -12.51 4.06 20.12
C ASN A 346 -11.13 4.71 20.29
N PRO A 347 -10.24 4.68 19.28
CA PRO A 347 -8.98 5.40 19.39
C PRO A 347 -9.23 6.90 19.57
N PRO A 348 -8.43 7.60 20.39
CA PRO A 348 -8.41 9.05 20.37
C PRO A 348 -8.00 9.53 18.97
N SER A 349 -8.98 10.07 18.23
CA SER A 349 -8.97 11.08 17.13
C SER A 349 -7.85 11.18 16.07
N VAL A 350 -6.75 10.43 16.13
CA VAL A 350 -5.58 10.66 15.25
C VAL A 350 -5.20 9.42 14.41
N LEU A 351 -5.58 8.21 14.83
CA LEU A 351 -5.28 6.98 14.09
C LEU A 351 -6.49 6.55 13.25
N ILE A 352 -6.30 6.57 11.94
CA ILE A 352 -7.33 6.52 10.90
C ILE A 352 -7.31 5.15 10.22
N HIS A 353 -8.36 4.34 10.36
CA HIS A 353 -8.47 3.09 9.61
C HIS A 353 -8.76 3.35 8.13
N LYS A 354 -8.04 2.66 7.25
CA LYS A 354 -8.15 2.74 5.79
C LYS A 354 -8.24 1.32 5.22
N LEU A 355 -9.33 1.02 4.54
CA LEU A 355 -9.63 -0.33 4.06
C LEU A 355 -10.05 -0.32 2.59
N GLY A 356 -9.46 -1.19 1.78
CA GLY A 356 -10.02 -1.54 0.47
C GLY A 356 -9.85 -3.00 0.14
N ALA A 357 -10.44 -3.50 -0.93
CA ALA A 357 -10.19 -4.90 -1.33
C ALA A 357 -8.78 -5.05 -1.93
N LEU A 358 -8.29 -4.07 -2.69
CA LEU A 358 -6.94 -4.11 -3.25
C LEU A 358 -5.92 -3.51 -2.28
N ALA A 359 -6.18 -2.29 -1.80
CA ALA A 359 -5.26 -1.56 -0.95
C ALA A 359 -5.93 -0.74 0.17
N GLY A 360 -5.26 -0.61 1.30
CA GLY A 360 -5.73 0.29 2.37
C GLY A 360 -5.43 1.75 2.07
N ASP A 361 -4.16 2.05 1.76
CA ASP A 361 -3.65 3.41 1.63
C ASP A 361 -2.71 3.53 0.43
N MET A 362 -2.95 4.51 -0.43
CA MET A 362 -2.27 4.65 -1.71
C MET A 362 -1.69 6.06 -1.87
N THR A 363 -0.40 6.13 -2.17
CA THR A 363 0.29 7.38 -2.51
C THR A 363 1.21 7.14 -3.71
N ARG A 364 0.92 7.81 -4.84
CA ARG A 364 1.67 7.78 -6.10
C ARG A 364 1.83 6.39 -6.72
N MET A 365 0.72 5.65 -6.80
CA MET A 365 0.64 4.36 -7.52
C MET A 365 -0.34 4.47 -8.70
N ALA A 366 -0.29 3.51 -9.63
CA ALA A 366 -1.38 3.22 -10.56
C ALA A 366 -2.16 1.93 -10.19
N ILE A 367 -3.50 1.97 -10.24
CA ILE A 367 -4.35 0.77 -10.20
C ILE A 367 -5.11 0.72 -11.51
N VAL A 368 -4.77 -0.25 -12.36
CA VAL A 368 -5.24 -0.31 -13.74
C VAL A 368 -5.79 -1.70 -14.05
N ASP A 369 -6.93 -1.75 -14.74
CA ASP A 369 -7.57 -3.00 -15.19
C ASP A 369 -7.91 -3.96 -14.03
N CYS A 370 -8.10 -3.46 -12.82
CA CYS A 370 -8.34 -4.29 -11.65
C CYS A 370 -9.83 -4.54 -11.42
N ARG A 371 -10.14 -5.68 -10.77
CA ARG A 371 -11.50 -6.13 -10.52
C ARG A 371 -11.73 -6.51 -9.06
N VAL A 372 -12.90 -6.16 -8.54
CA VAL A 372 -13.39 -6.59 -7.23
C VAL A 372 -14.78 -7.18 -7.40
N GLU A 373 -14.96 -8.44 -7.03
CA GLU A 373 -16.20 -9.18 -7.31
C GLU A 373 -16.65 -10.01 -6.10
N ASN A 374 -17.88 -9.83 -5.61
CA ASN A 374 -18.40 -10.60 -4.47
C ASN A 374 -17.50 -10.46 -3.23
N VAL A 375 -17.27 -9.21 -2.80
CA VAL A 375 -16.42 -8.89 -1.65
C VAL A 375 -17.25 -8.22 -0.56
N THR A 376 -17.07 -8.67 0.68
CA THR A 376 -17.69 -8.04 1.85
C THR A 376 -16.62 -7.33 2.68
N LEU A 377 -16.82 -6.03 2.92
CA LEU A 377 -15.99 -5.19 3.77
C LEU A 377 -16.81 -4.73 4.97
N THR A 378 -16.74 -5.49 6.06
CA THR A 378 -17.35 -5.10 7.34
C THR A 378 -16.39 -4.22 8.11
N THR A 379 -16.77 -2.96 8.31
CA THR A 379 -15.93 -1.94 8.93
C THR A 379 -16.45 -1.53 10.30
N TRP A 380 -15.49 -1.17 11.15
CA TRP A 380 -15.67 -0.48 12.41
C TRP A 380 -15.05 0.91 12.25
N PRO A 381 -15.63 2.03 12.77
CA PRO A 381 -15.35 3.42 12.39
C PRO A 381 -14.04 3.62 11.64
N ALA A 382 -14.12 3.35 10.33
CA ALA A 382 -13.00 3.47 9.43
C ALA A 382 -13.18 4.76 8.66
N VAL A 383 -12.14 5.58 8.66
CA VAL A 383 -12.23 6.90 8.06
C VAL A 383 -12.40 6.82 6.56
N ALA A 384 -11.84 5.78 5.94
CA ALA A 384 -11.96 5.60 4.51
C ALA A 384 -12.09 4.11 4.17
N THR A 385 -13.21 3.72 3.56
CA THR A 385 -13.38 2.37 2.97
C THR A 385 -13.81 2.48 1.52
N GLY A 386 -13.05 1.85 0.63
CA GLY A 386 -13.37 1.77 -0.79
C GLY A 386 -13.42 0.33 -1.28
N GLY A 387 -14.18 0.03 -2.32
CA GLY A 387 -14.10 -1.30 -2.94
C GLY A 387 -12.70 -1.62 -3.47
N LEU A 388 -12.02 -0.66 -4.10
CA LEU A 388 -10.62 -0.80 -4.53
C LEU A 388 -9.66 -0.37 -3.41
N VAL A 389 -9.77 0.89 -2.98
CA VAL A 389 -8.81 1.55 -2.10
C VAL A 389 -9.50 2.31 -0.98
N GLY A 390 -9.02 2.15 0.25
CA GLY A 390 -9.48 2.97 1.37
C GLY A 390 -9.22 4.46 1.13
N LYS A 391 -7.94 4.84 1.07
CA LYS A 391 -7.52 6.23 0.82
C LYS A 391 -6.55 6.35 -0.35
N VAL A 392 -6.76 7.36 -1.19
CA VAL A 392 -5.84 7.81 -2.24
C VAL A 392 -5.37 9.22 -1.91
N THR A 393 -4.07 9.39 -1.66
CA THR A 393 -3.46 10.71 -1.47
C THR A 393 -3.09 11.34 -2.82
N GLU A 394 -2.55 10.54 -3.72
CA GLU A 394 -2.15 10.90 -5.08
C GLU A 394 -2.03 9.60 -5.88
N GLY A 395 -2.35 9.61 -7.18
CA GLY A 395 -2.23 8.43 -8.04
C GLY A 395 -3.30 8.36 -9.13
N THR A 396 -3.24 7.30 -9.93
CA THR A 396 -4.19 7.07 -11.03
C THR A 396 -4.90 5.74 -10.84
N LEU A 397 -6.22 5.76 -10.91
CA LEU A 397 -7.06 4.57 -10.91
C LEU A 397 -7.84 4.58 -12.22
N SER A 398 -7.56 3.65 -13.13
CA SER A 398 -8.20 3.62 -14.45
C SER A 398 -8.68 2.24 -14.86
N ASN A 399 -9.80 2.20 -15.60
CA ASN A 399 -10.39 0.97 -16.13
C ASN A 399 -10.68 -0.12 -15.08
N ASN A 400 -11.17 0.27 -13.91
CA ASN A 400 -11.43 -0.66 -12.82
C ASN A 400 -12.92 -1.03 -12.72
N ARG A 401 -13.22 -2.26 -12.31
CA ARG A 401 -14.59 -2.76 -12.16
C ARG A 401 -14.83 -3.29 -10.76
N VAL A 402 -15.92 -2.88 -10.15
CA VAL A 402 -16.38 -3.38 -8.86
C VAL A 402 -17.80 -3.89 -9.02
N SER A 403 -18.06 -5.12 -8.59
CA SER A 403 -19.39 -5.71 -8.65
C SER A 403 -19.70 -6.58 -7.44
N ASN A 404 -20.97 -6.61 -7.02
CA ASN A 404 -21.39 -7.41 -5.85
C ASN A 404 -20.54 -7.07 -4.60
N LEU A 405 -20.21 -5.79 -4.41
CA LEU A 405 -19.53 -5.31 -3.22
C LEU A 405 -20.55 -5.07 -2.12
N HIS A 406 -20.24 -5.50 -0.90
CA HIS A 406 -21.01 -5.19 0.29
C HIS A 406 -20.12 -4.47 1.31
N ILE A 407 -20.28 -3.15 1.45
CA ILE A 407 -19.64 -2.38 2.52
C ILE A 407 -20.68 -2.17 3.61
N VAL A 408 -20.39 -2.67 4.82
CA VAL A 408 -21.26 -2.46 5.98
C VAL A 408 -20.48 -1.94 7.15
N ARG A 409 -20.99 -0.87 7.74
CA ARG A 409 -20.54 -0.41 9.06
C ARG A 409 -21.43 -0.98 10.16
N THR A 410 -20.81 -1.54 11.20
CA THR A 410 -21.53 -2.27 12.27
C THR A 410 -21.69 -1.52 13.60
N ASN A 411 -21.05 -0.35 13.81
CA ASN A 411 -21.06 0.32 15.13
C ASN A 411 -21.02 1.87 15.07
N SER A 412 -21.63 2.50 16.09
CA SER A 412 -22.13 3.89 16.09
C SER A 412 -21.34 4.93 16.91
N THR A 413 -20.05 4.70 17.17
CA THR A 413 -19.21 5.73 17.81
C THR A 413 -18.88 6.86 16.83
N ALA A 414 -18.55 8.04 17.36
CA ALA A 414 -18.32 9.24 16.57
C ALA A 414 -16.96 9.22 15.85
N GLY A 415 -16.89 9.83 14.66
CA GLY A 415 -15.71 9.85 13.82
C GLY A 415 -16.03 10.35 12.41
N ILE A 416 -15.00 10.51 11.59
CA ILE A 416 -15.09 10.95 10.19
C ILE A 416 -15.21 9.72 9.32
N TYR A 417 -16.15 9.66 8.37
CA TYR A 417 -16.36 8.47 7.53
C TYR A 417 -16.51 8.82 6.06
N ALA A 418 -15.77 8.09 5.23
CA ALA A 418 -15.79 8.16 3.77
C ALA A 418 -15.94 6.74 3.18
N TYR A 419 -17.11 6.45 2.59
CA TYR A 419 -17.38 5.14 1.98
C TYR A 419 -17.67 5.28 0.50
N GLY A 420 -16.98 4.51 -0.33
CA GLY A 420 -17.18 4.52 -1.79
C GLY A 420 -17.08 3.13 -2.42
N GLY A 421 -17.82 2.89 -3.50
CA GLY A 421 -17.71 1.61 -4.21
C GLY A 421 -16.34 1.41 -4.88
N LEU A 422 -15.63 2.48 -5.24
CA LEU A 422 -14.26 2.43 -5.76
C LEU A 422 -13.26 2.91 -4.70
N VAL A 423 -13.45 4.12 -4.18
CA VAL A 423 -12.51 4.78 -3.26
C VAL A 423 -13.23 5.36 -2.06
N GLY A 424 -12.73 5.12 -0.85
CA GLY A 424 -13.27 5.76 0.35
C GLY A 424 -13.01 7.27 0.33
N LEU A 425 -11.75 7.66 0.43
CA LEU A 425 -11.29 9.05 0.43
C LEU A 425 -10.26 9.28 -0.67
N MET A 426 -10.50 10.26 -1.54
CA MET A 426 -9.56 10.71 -2.56
C MET A 426 -9.15 12.17 -2.30
N GLU A 427 -7.94 12.39 -1.78
CA GLU A 427 -7.42 13.74 -1.50
C GLU A 427 -6.89 14.44 -2.75
N SER A 428 -6.33 13.67 -3.69
CA SER A 428 -5.87 14.10 -5.01
C SER A 428 -5.77 12.88 -5.93
N GLY A 429 -5.36 13.09 -7.17
CA GLY A 429 -5.21 12.06 -8.19
C GLY A 429 -6.38 12.01 -9.18
N ILE A 430 -6.39 10.94 -9.99
CA ILE A 430 -7.33 10.73 -11.09
C ILE A 430 -8.00 9.37 -10.91
N LEU A 431 -9.32 9.35 -10.88
CA LEU A 431 -10.15 8.15 -11.04
C LEU A 431 -10.87 8.24 -12.38
N GLU A 432 -10.69 7.25 -13.24
CA GLU A 432 -11.31 7.26 -14.56
C GLU A 432 -11.73 5.91 -15.11
N ASP A 433 -12.65 5.94 -16.08
CA ASP A 433 -13.09 4.78 -16.86
C ASP A 433 -13.49 3.58 -15.99
N SER A 434 -14.10 3.85 -14.84
CA SER A 434 -14.34 2.85 -13.81
C SER A 434 -15.83 2.69 -13.51
N LEU A 435 -16.23 1.50 -13.07
CA LEU A 435 -17.62 1.19 -12.78
C LEU A 435 -17.79 0.50 -11.44
N VAL A 436 -18.84 0.89 -10.72
CA VAL A 436 -19.46 0.10 -9.64
C VAL A 436 -20.82 -0.42 -10.09
N GLN A 437 -21.10 -1.70 -9.86
CA GLN A 437 -22.42 -2.28 -10.12
C GLN A 437 -22.91 -3.25 -9.05
N ASN A 438 -24.22 -3.41 -8.93
CA ASN A 438 -24.87 -4.44 -8.10
C ASN A 438 -24.30 -4.50 -6.68
N SER A 439 -24.07 -3.33 -6.07
CA SER A 439 -23.36 -3.22 -4.80
C SER A 439 -24.25 -2.61 -3.72
N ASP A 440 -23.89 -2.83 -2.46
CA ASP A 440 -24.58 -2.27 -1.30
C ASP A 440 -23.55 -1.59 -0.39
N ILE A 441 -23.75 -0.30 -0.16
CA ILE A 441 -22.89 0.54 0.68
C ILE A 441 -23.76 1.13 1.79
N THR A 442 -23.69 0.51 2.97
CA THR A 442 -24.57 0.82 4.09
C THR A 442 -23.78 1.29 5.31
N ASP A 443 -24.11 2.49 5.79
CA ASP A 443 -23.84 2.93 7.16
C ASP A 443 -25.10 2.75 8.00
N ALA A 444 -25.16 1.63 8.74
CA ALA A 444 -26.30 1.25 9.57
C ALA A 444 -26.59 2.18 10.75
N THR A 445 -25.84 3.29 10.92
CA THR A 445 -25.94 4.18 12.08
C THR A 445 -26.78 5.44 11.84
N ALA A 446 -27.54 5.45 10.75
CA ALA A 446 -28.72 6.23 10.32
C ALA A 446 -29.15 7.54 11.05
N ASN A 447 -28.94 7.70 12.35
CA ASN A 447 -29.58 8.72 13.20
C ASN A 447 -28.61 9.80 13.76
N LYS A 448 -27.45 10.07 13.15
CA LYS A 448 -26.53 11.11 13.64
C LYS A 448 -26.06 12.09 12.54
N PRO A 449 -26.65 13.30 12.45
CA PRO A 449 -26.45 14.24 11.34
C PRO A 449 -25.08 14.95 11.27
N ASN A 450 -24.12 14.66 12.16
CA ASN A 450 -22.93 15.51 12.34
C ASN A 450 -21.57 14.82 12.10
N LEU A 451 -21.52 13.62 11.50
CA LEU A 451 -20.31 12.79 11.55
C LEU A 451 -19.85 12.17 10.22
N SER A 452 -20.73 11.96 9.24
CA SER A 452 -20.31 11.39 7.95
C SER A 452 -19.75 12.47 7.03
N TYR A 453 -18.52 12.32 6.56
CA TYR A 453 -17.98 13.24 5.56
C TYR A 453 -18.62 12.96 4.20
N GLY A 454 -18.79 11.69 3.80
CA GLY A 454 -19.54 11.36 2.59
C GLY A 454 -19.63 9.87 2.30
N ILE A 455 -20.79 9.42 1.83
CA ILE A 455 -21.01 8.04 1.38
C ILE A 455 -21.48 8.11 -0.07
N GLY A 456 -20.66 7.60 -0.99
CA GLY A 456 -20.90 7.68 -2.42
C GLY A 456 -20.95 6.32 -3.08
N GLY A 457 -21.69 6.20 -4.19
CA GLY A 457 -21.69 4.97 -4.99
C GLY A 457 -20.31 4.65 -5.56
N ALA A 458 -19.55 5.67 -5.99
CA ALA A 458 -18.19 5.53 -6.49
C ALA A 458 -17.14 6.00 -5.48
N VAL A 459 -17.26 7.23 -4.97
CA VAL A 459 -16.28 7.84 -4.08
C VAL A 459 -16.96 8.41 -2.84
N GLY A 460 -16.47 8.06 -1.64
CA GLY A 460 -17.00 8.64 -0.40
C GLY A 460 -16.75 10.14 -0.31
N VAL A 461 -15.48 10.54 -0.36
CA VAL A 461 -15.04 11.94 -0.34
C VAL A 461 -14.06 12.22 -1.47
N LEU A 462 -14.33 13.26 -2.25
CA LEU A 462 -13.54 13.64 -3.43
C LEU A 462 -12.95 15.05 -3.31
N GLN A 463 -11.62 15.12 -3.43
CA GLN A 463 -10.80 16.34 -3.61
C GLN A 463 -9.86 16.23 -4.82
N GLY A 464 -9.95 15.13 -5.58
CA GLY A 464 -9.24 14.89 -6.83
C GLY A 464 -10.15 14.97 -8.06
N THR A 465 -9.72 14.34 -9.15
CA THR A 465 -10.45 14.27 -10.42
C THR A 465 -11.13 12.91 -10.57
N MET A 466 -12.42 12.91 -10.88
CA MET A 466 -13.20 11.75 -11.28
C MET A 466 -13.81 12.00 -12.65
N ARG A 467 -13.56 11.11 -13.61
CA ARG A 467 -14.12 11.27 -14.97
C ARG A 467 -14.47 9.95 -15.62
N ARG A 468 -15.56 9.88 -16.40
CA ARG A 468 -15.95 8.61 -17.03
C ARG A 468 -16.17 7.51 -16.01
N VAL A 469 -16.88 7.83 -14.92
CA VAL A 469 -17.22 6.86 -13.87
C VAL A 469 -18.72 6.60 -13.84
N GLY A 470 -19.10 5.33 -13.78
CA GLY A 470 -20.50 4.89 -13.70
C GLY A 470 -20.82 4.17 -12.39
N VAL A 471 -22.04 4.36 -11.91
CA VAL A 471 -22.62 3.57 -10.81
C VAL A 471 -23.97 3.03 -11.26
N ILE A 472 -24.17 1.71 -11.20
CA ILE A 472 -25.38 1.03 -11.67
C ILE A 472 -25.91 0.09 -10.58
N SER A 473 -27.22 0.03 -10.37
CA SER A 473 -27.88 -0.94 -9.47
C SER A 473 -27.20 -1.03 -8.08
N THR A 474 -26.74 0.11 -7.57
CA THR A 474 -26.04 0.20 -6.29
C THR A 474 -26.96 0.85 -5.27
N THR A 475 -27.10 0.24 -4.09
CA THR A 475 -27.88 0.77 -2.98
C THR A 475 -26.96 1.47 -2.00
N ILE A 476 -27.34 2.68 -1.59
CA ILE A 476 -26.55 3.53 -0.71
C ILE A 476 -27.46 3.99 0.43
N THR A 477 -27.15 3.59 1.65
CA THR A 477 -28.01 3.86 2.82
C THR A 477 -27.19 4.42 3.98
N ALA A 478 -27.54 5.61 4.45
CA ALA A 478 -26.87 6.28 5.56
C ALA A 478 -27.65 7.51 6.08
N GLY A 479 -27.14 8.11 7.17
CA GLY A 479 -27.76 9.29 7.80
C GLY A 479 -27.38 10.66 7.21
N SER A 480 -26.28 10.82 6.48
CA SER A 480 -25.90 12.14 5.92
C SER A 480 -24.87 12.04 4.79
N ASN A 481 -24.90 13.02 3.89
CA ASN A 481 -23.98 13.23 2.76
C ASN A 481 -23.92 12.03 1.82
N LEU A 482 -25.09 11.60 1.31
CA LEU A 482 -25.21 10.47 0.40
C LEU A 482 -25.29 10.93 -1.05
N GLY A 483 -24.46 10.35 -1.92
CA GLY A 483 -24.53 10.63 -3.36
C GLY A 483 -24.47 9.38 -4.21
N GLY A 484 -25.29 9.30 -5.26
CA GLY A 484 -25.24 8.19 -6.21
C GLY A 484 -23.84 7.99 -6.84
N LEU A 485 -23.08 9.07 -7.03
CA LEU A 485 -21.68 9.04 -7.45
C LEU A 485 -20.73 9.34 -6.27
N VAL A 486 -20.88 10.53 -5.68
CA VAL A 486 -19.94 11.07 -4.70
C VAL A 486 -20.67 11.46 -3.43
N GLY A 487 -20.23 10.97 -2.28
CA GLY A 487 -20.82 11.33 -0.99
C GLY A 487 -20.63 12.81 -0.66
N ALA A 488 -19.38 13.25 -0.63
CA ALA A 488 -19.04 14.67 -0.53
C ALA A 488 -17.91 15.06 -1.46
N MET A 489 -18.11 16.18 -2.14
CA MET A 489 -17.09 16.82 -2.94
C MET A 489 -16.61 18.08 -2.23
N LEU A 490 -15.31 18.11 -1.92
CA LEU A 490 -14.67 19.19 -1.18
C LEU A 490 -13.77 20.03 -2.13
N THR A 491 -12.89 20.84 -1.55
CA THR A 491 -11.91 21.66 -2.28
C THR A 491 -11.14 20.87 -3.34
N ASN A 492 -11.12 21.38 -4.58
CA ASN A 492 -10.47 20.81 -5.77
C ASN A 492 -11.10 19.53 -6.34
N GLY A 493 -12.25 19.09 -5.83
CA GLY A 493 -13.00 18.00 -6.42
C GLY A 493 -13.50 18.32 -7.83
N TYR A 494 -13.22 17.48 -8.80
CA TYR A 494 -13.67 17.65 -10.18
C TYR A 494 -14.37 16.38 -10.64
N VAL A 495 -15.64 16.50 -11.06
CA VAL A 495 -16.40 15.39 -11.63
C VAL A 495 -16.82 15.73 -13.04
N GLU A 496 -16.46 14.89 -14.01
CA GLU A 496 -16.94 15.02 -15.38
C GLU A 496 -17.38 13.72 -16.02
N ASP A 497 -18.22 13.82 -17.04
CA ASP A 497 -18.58 12.69 -17.91
C ASP A 497 -18.97 11.43 -17.13
N SER A 498 -19.82 11.55 -16.12
CA SER A 498 -20.07 10.47 -15.16
C SER A 498 -21.57 10.32 -14.89
N PHE A 499 -21.99 9.14 -14.42
CA PHE A 499 -23.40 8.86 -14.23
C PHE A 499 -23.73 7.99 -13.03
N ALA A 500 -24.91 8.21 -12.45
CA ALA A 500 -25.46 7.37 -11.39
C ALA A 500 -26.88 6.88 -11.70
N GLN A 501 -27.03 5.55 -11.63
CA GLN A 501 -28.27 4.80 -11.61
C GLN A 501 -28.30 3.97 -10.32
N ALA A 502 -28.37 4.67 -9.20
CA ALA A 502 -28.34 4.11 -7.85
C ALA A 502 -29.70 4.22 -7.14
N THR A 503 -29.84 3.53 -6.02
CA THR A 503 -30.86 3.83 -5.01
C THR A 503 -30.17 4.50 -3.83
N VAL A 504 -30.59 5.72 -3.49
CA VAL A 504 -30.03 6.53 -2.42
C VAL A 504 -31.10 6.72 -1.35
N ASP A 505 -30.93 6.03 -0.22
CA ASP A 505 -31.87 6.05 0.90
C ASP A 505 -31.31 6.89 2.07
N VAL A 506 -31.87 8.09 2.23
CA VAL A 506 -31.41 9.11 3.17
C VAL A 506 -32.24 9.02 4.45
N SER A 507 -31.62 8.58 5.54
CA SER A 507 -32.28 8.52 6.85
C SER A 507 -32.06 9.77 7.72
N GLY A 508 -31.30 10.76 7.23
CA GLY A 508 -31.06 12.03 7.91
C GLY A 508 -31.02 13.21 6.93
N THR A 509 -29.97 14.05 6.97
CA THR A 509 -30.10 15.47 6.55
C THR A 509 -29.68 15.83 5.14
N THR A 510 -28.96 14.96 4.42
CA THR A 510 -28.43 15.35 3.10
C THR A 510 -28.25 14.15 2.18
N GLY A 511 -29.00 14.10 1.08
CA GLY A 511 -28.68 13.19 -0.01
C GLY A 511 -29.11 13.68 -1.39
N GLY A 512 -28.28 13.39 -2.39
CA GLY A 512 -28.51 13.77 -3.78
C GLY A 512 -28.35 12.59 -4.72
N GLY A 513 -29.10 12.62 -5.82
CA GLY A 513 -29.02 11.57 -6.84
C GLY A 513 -27.63 11.41 -7.45
N ALA A 514 -26.81 12.46 -7.52
CA ALA A 514 -25.41 12.37 -7.98
C ALA A 514 -24.43 12.65 -6.84
N ILE A 515 -24.60 13.78 -6.14
CA ILE A 515 -23.67 14.26 -5.12
C ILE A 515 -24.43 14.50 -3.82
N GLY A 516 -23.93 13.97 -2.70
CA GLY A 516 -24.54 14.26 -1.40
C GLY A 516 -24.29 15.68 -0.96
N TYR A 517 -23.01 16.05 -0.78
CA TYR A 517 -22.63 17.37 -0.32
C TYR A 517 -21.58 18.01 -1.22
N LEU A 518 -21.87 19.22 -1.69
CA LEU A 518 -20.99 20.01 -2.54
C LEU A 518 -20.49 21.23 -1.78
N ASN A 519 -19.28 21.15 -1.21
CA ASN A 519 -18.71 22.21 -0.39
C ASN A 519 -17.39 22.73 -0.91
N THR A 520 -17.35 24.00 -1.32
CA THR A 520 -16.05 24.65 -1.57
C THR A 520 -16.12 26.14 -1.91
N THR A 521 -15.28 26.92 -1.23
CA THR A 521 -14.98 28.31 -1.59
C THR A 521 -13.90 28.44 -2.69
N ALA A 522 -13.34 27.34 -3.19
CA ALA A 522 -12.18 27.34 -4.08
C ALA A 522 -12.55 27.29 -5.57
N ALA A 523 -11.76 27.97 -6.41
CA ALA A 523 -11.94 28.05 -7.86
C ALA A 523 -11.87 26.69 -8.59
N GLY A 524 -11.23 25.67 -8.01
CA GLY A 524 -10.95 24.40 -8.69
C GLY A 524 -12.13 23.42 -8.81
N THR A 525 -13.17 23.53 -7.98
CA THR A 525 -14.22 22.51 -7.95
C THR A 525 -15.29 22.72 -9.03
N ARG A 526 -15.65 21.64 -9.73
CA ARG A 526 -16.62 21.66 -10.84
C ARG A 526 -17.27 20.30 -11.06
N VAL A 527 -18.54 20.33 -11.45
CA VAL A 527 -19.34 19.19 -11.91
C VAL A 527 -19.77 19.50 -13.34
N ALA A 528 -19.43 18.65 -14.31
CA ALA A 528 -19.72 18.92 -15.71
C ALA A 528 -20.13 17.65 -16.46
N ARG A 529 -21.19 17.70 -17.27
CA ARG A 529 -21.63 16.53 -18.08
C ARG A 529 -21.84 15.30 -17.19
N VAL A 530 -22.59 15.50 -16.11
CA VAL A 530 -22.98 14.43 -15.19
C VAL A 530 -24.47 14.23 -15.29
N HIS A 531 -24.95 13.00 -15.24
CA HIS A 531 -26.38 12.76 -15.08
C HIS A 531 -26.70 11.78 -13.95
N SER A 532 -27.89 11.92 -13.38
CA SER A 532 -28.43 10.95 -12.43
C SER A 532 -29.85 10.55 -12.78
N VAL A 533 -30.06 9.24 -12.83
CA VAL A 533 -31.38 8.57 -12.87
C VAL A 533 -31.62 7.81 -11.58
N SER A 534 -30.93 8.21 -10.51
CA SER A 534 -30.99 7.53 -9.23
C SER A 534 -32.32 7.78 -8.53
N VAL A 535 -32.86 6.73 -7.92
CA VAL A 535 -34.02 6.85 -7.03
C VAL A 535 -33.53 7.39 -5.71
N VAL A 536 -34.10 8.51 -5.25
CA VAL A 536 -33.70 9.14 -3.97
C VAL A 536 -34.91 9.23 -3.05
N THR A 537 -34.76 8.70 -1.84
CA THR A 537 -35.78 8.67 -0.78
C THR A 537 -35.25 9.33 0.51
N GLY A 538 -36.14 9.94 1.29
CA GLY A 538 -35.83 10.66 2.53
C GLY A 538 -36.31 12.11 2.53
N ASP A 539 -36.37 12.74 3.70
CA ASP A 539 -36.95 14.08 3.87
C ASP A 539 -36.08 15.20 3.25
N ASP A 540 -34.75 15.05 3.31
CA ASP A 540 -33.77 15.98 2.72
C ASP A 540 -33.11 15.41 1.44
N ALA A 541 -33.90 14.62 0.70
CA ALA A 541 -33.51 14.06 -0.60
C ALA A 541 -33.68 15.10 -1.71
N THR A 542 -32.74 15.09 -2.67
CA THR A 542 -32.81 15.89 -3.90
C THR A 542 -32.41 15.06 -5.11
N GLY A 543 -32.83 15.49 -6.29
CA GLY A 543 -32.58 14.75 -7.52
C GLY A 543 -31.15 14.76 -8.03
N PHE A 544 -30.34 15.76 -7.65
CA PHE A 544 -28.97 15.86 -8.15
C PHE A 544 -27.95 16.14 -7.03
N VAL A 545 -28.04 17.27 -6.33
CA VAL A 545 -27.12 17.61 -5.22
C VAL A 545 -27.86 17.81 -3.90
N GLY A 546 -27.55 16.96 -2.91
CA GLY A 546 -28.18 16.93 -1.59
C GLY A 546 -28.12 18.26 -0.87
N ALA A 547 -26.93 18.84 -0.72
CA ALA A 547 -26.74 20.20 -0.23
C ALA A 547 -25.50 20.83 -0.86
N ALA A 548 -25.56 22.13 -1.11
CA ALA A 548 -24.45 22.87 -1.70
C ALA A 548 -24.29 24.27 -1.11
N ASN A 549 -23.04 24.72 -0.94
CA ASN A 549 -22.70 26.08 -0.51
C ASN A 549 -21.96 26.89 -1.60
N VAL A 550 -22.15 26.50 -2.86
CA VAL A 550 -21.42 27.06 -4.01
C VAL A 550 -22.32 27.40 -5.16
N THR A 551 -22.12 28.58 -5.76
CA THR A 551 -22.83 29.01 -6.97
C THR A 551 -22.01 28.74 -8.23
N ASN A 552 -22.69 28.43 -9.34
CA ASN A 552 -22.13 28.32 -10.70
C ASN A 552 -21.05 27.24 -10.92
N ARG A 553 -21.13 26.11 -10.21
CA ARG A 553 -20.15 25.00 -10.32
C ARG A 553 -20.64 23.77 -11.07
N ILE A 554 -21.95 23.69 -11.34
CA ILE A 554 -22.58 22.58 -12.05
C ILE A 554 -22.91 23.04 -13.46
N GLN A 555 -22.44 22.28 -14.46
CA GLN A 555 -22.58 22.62 -15.86
C GLN A 555 -23.04 21.43 -16.71
N ASN A 556 -23.97 21.67 -17.64
CA ASN A 556 -24.43 20.74 -18.66
C ASN A 556 -24.75 19.37 -18.08
N SER A 557 -25.48 19.38 -16.97
CA SER A 557 -25.75 18.20 -16.14
C SER A 557 -27.25 18.01 -16.00
N TYR A 558 -27.68 16.76 -15.80
CA TYR A 558 -29.08 16.38 -15.93
C TYR A 558 -29.51 15.45 -14.80
N TRP A 559 -30.79 15.50 -14.44
CA TRP A 559 -31.36 14.54 -13.50
C TRP A 559 -32.77 14.15 -13.91
N GLN A 560 -33.17 12.94 -13.57
CA GLN A 560 -34.52 12.45 -13.85
C GLN A 560 -35.50 12.90 -12.77
N ASN A 561 -36.43 13.79 -13.14
CA ASN A 561 -37.32 14.45 -12.19
C ASN A 561 -38.52 13.62 -11.72
N GLU A 562 -38.75 12.46 -12.33
CA GLU A 562 -39.87 11.57 -12.00
C GLU A 562 -39.53 10.58 -10.87
N VAL A 563 -38.25 10.26 -10.67
CA VAL A 563 -37.79 9.19 -9.76
C VAL A 563 -37.10 9.70 -8.50
N SER A 564 -36.82 10.99 -8.43
CA SER A 564 -36.18 11.61 -7.29
C SER A 564 -37.09 12.64 -6.66
N HIS A 565 -37.28 12.51 -5.35
CA HIS A 565 -38.08 13.43 -4.59
C HIS A 565 -37.31 14.74 -4.38
N GLY A 566 -38.01 15.88 -4.40
CA GLY A 566 -37.43 17.19 -4.13
C GLY A 566 -36.94 17.97 -5.36
N GLY A 567 -36.29 19.10 -5.10
CA GLY A 567 -35.68 19.94 -6.14
C GLY A 567 -34.37 19.35 -6.67
N ALA A 568 -33.80 20.01 -7.69
CA ALA A 568 -32.52 19.61 -8.26
C ALA A 568 -31.36 19.70 -7.24
N VAL A 569 -31.38 20.75 -6.41
CA VAL A 569 -30.35 21.05 -5.42
C VAL A 569 -30.97 21.67 -4.18
N SER A 570 -30.47 21.35 -2.98
CA SER A 570 -30.75 22.12 -1.76
C SER A 570 -29.59 23.07 -1.42
N GLY A 571 -29.91 24.21 -0.80
CA GLY A 571 -28.94 25.25 -0.41
C GLY A 571 -28.74 26.35 -1.45
N ASP A 572 -27.61 27.06 -1.35
CA ASP A 572 -27.32 28.29 -2.12
C ASP A 572 -26.82 28.03 -3.55
N ALA A 573 -26.80 26.77 -3.99
CA ALA A 573 -26.30 26.47 -5.32
C ALA A 573 -27.25 26.92 -6.42
N THR A 574 -26.78 27.91 -7.17
CA THR A 574 -27.30 28.22 -8.49
C THR A 574 -26.51 27.46 -9.54
N SER A 575 -27.21 26.85 -10.49
CA SER A 575 -26.62 26.33 -11.72
C SER A 575 -27.34 26.97 -12.89
N THR A 576 -26.59 27.36 -13.92
CA THR A 576 -27.16 27.91 -15.15
C THR A 576 -27.52 26.83 -16.17
N THR A 577 -27.02 25.59 -16.00
CA THR A 577 -27.19 24.50 -16.98
C THR A 577 -27.40 23.11 -16.33
N LEU A 578 -27.99 23.08 -15.12
CA LEU A 578 -28.54 21.86 -14.51
C LEU A 578 -30.04 21.78 -14.84
N LEU A 579 -30.45 20.73 -15.55
CA LEU A 579 -31.83 20.56 -16.02
C LEU A 579 -32.44 19.27 -15.48
N GLY A 580 -33.66 19.37 -14.94
CA GLY A 580 -34.49 18.20 -14.64
C GLY A 580 -35.24 17.79 -15.89
N LEU A 581 -35.08 16.54 -16.30
CA LEU A 581 -35.69 15.95 -17.49
C LEU A 581 -36.61 14.80 -17.05
N ASP A 582 -37.69 14.58 -17.78
CA ASP A 582 -38.51 13.38 -17.62
C ASP A 582 -37.83 12.14 -18.24
N SER A 583 -38.39 10.95 -18.04
CA SER A 583 -37.84 9.70 -18.60
C SER A 583 -37.62 9.76 -20.11
N SER A 584 -38.58 10.31 -20.85
CA SER A 584 -38.53 10.37 -22.31
C SER A 584 -37.49 11.36 -22.82
N GLN A 585 -37.30 12.47 -22.11
CA GLN A 585 -36.29 13.47 -22.40
C GLN A 585 -34.88 12.95 -22.07
N MET A 586 -34.71 12.23 -20.96
CA MET A 586 -33.44 11.56 -20.61
C MET A 586 -33.03 10.49 -21.63
N GLN A 587 -34.01 9.91 -22.34
CA GLN A 587 -33.84 8.92 -23.40
C GLN A 587 -33.51 9.52 -24.77
N ASP A 588 -33.57 10.84 -24.91
CA ASP A 588 -33.34 11.53 -26.18
C ASP A 588 -32.05 12.36 -26.13
N THR A 589 -31.07 11.93 -26.93
CA THR A 589 -29.76 12.57 -27.11
C THR A 589 -29.84 14.07 -27.42
N ALA A 590 -30.92 14.55 -28.05
CA ALA A 590 -31.09 15.96 -28.41
C ALA A 590 -31.21 16.89 -27.19
N ASN A 591 -31.54 16.36 -26.01
CA ASN A 591 -31.67 17.16 -24.78
C ASN A 591 -30.31 17.41 -24.08
N PHE A 592 -29.24 16.75 -24.51
CA PHE A 592 -27.94 16.82 -23.87
C PHE A 592 -27.00 17.77 -24.62
N VAL A 593 -26.96 19.02 -24.16
CA VAL A 593 -26.08 20.07 -24.69
C VAL A 593 -24.60 19.78 -24.37
N ASP A 594 -23.73 19.86 -25.38
CA ASP A 594 -22.29 19.61 -25.33
C ASP A 594 -21.90 18.16 -24.96
N TRP A 595 -22.76 17.20 -25.23
CA TRP A 595 -22.47 15.76 -25.09
C TRP A 595 -22.23 15.15 -26.47
N ASP A 596 -21.21 14.31 -26.58
CA ASP A 596 -20.86 13.63 -27.84
C ASP A 596 -21.32 12.15 -27.80
N PHE A 597 -22.43 11.90 -28.50
CA PHE A 597 -23.02 10.56 -28.71
C PHE A 597 -22.60 9.94 -30.07
N SER A 598 -21.58 10.50 -30.73
CA SER A 598 -21.04 9.87 -31.94
C SER A 598 -20.41 8.51 -31.60
N ALA A 599 -20.18 7.65 -32.60
CA ALA A 599 -19.58 6.34 -32.39
C ALA A 599 -18.17 6.40 -31.75
N SER A 600 -17.47 7.52 -31.89
CA SER A 600 -16.16 7.81 -31.26
C SER A 600 -16.28 8.61 -29.96
N GLY A 601 -17.49 9.06 -29.61
CA GLY A 601 -17.78 9.85 -28.44
C GLY A 601 -17.71 9.01 -27.15
N PRO A 602 -17.57 9.67 -25.99
CA PRO A 602 -17.56 9.01 -24.70
C PRO A 602 -18.94 8.46 -24.31
N TRP A 603 -20.02 8.96 -24.89
CA TRP A 603 -21.39 8.59 -24.55
C TRP A 603 -22.03 7.68 -25.61
N MET A 604 -22.86 6.76 -25.15
CA MET A 604 -23.80 5.97 -25.94
C MET A 604 -25.17 6.01 -25.26
N MET A 605 -26.24 5.72 -26.00
CA MET A 605 -27.60 5.65 -25.44
C MET A 605 -28.04 4.19 -25.33
N ASP A 606 -28.40 3.75 -24.12
CA ASP A 606 -28.97 2.42 -23.85
C ASP A 606 -30.00 2.55 -22.72
N SER A 607 -31.24 2.90 -23.09
CA SER A 607 -32.30 3.41 -22.20
C SER A 607 -31.98 4.72 -21.46
N TYR A 608 -30.72 4.95 -21.07
CA TYR A 608 -30.20 6.22 -20.58
C TYR A 608 -28.78 6.41 -21.15
N PRO A 609 -28.19 7.61 -21.08
CA PRO A 609 -26.80 7.79 -21.48
C PRO A 609 -25.89 6.88 -20.65
N LEU A 610 -24.99 6.16 -21.31
CA LEU A 610 -23.96 5.34 -20.68
C LEU A 610 -22.61 5.68 -21.31
N LEU A 611 -21.52 5.28 -20.66
CA LEU A 611 -20.18 5.52 -21.17
C LEU A 611 -19.75 4.39 -22.11
N ASN A 612 -19.38 4.74 -23.33
CA ASN A 612 -18.92 3.80 -24.35
C ASN A 612 -17.67 3.03 -23.90
N SER A 613 -16.76 3.68 -23.16
CA SER A 613 -15.56 3.04 -22.59
C SER A 613 -15.86 1.95 -21.58
N LEU A 614 -17.07 1.94 -21.03
CA LEU A 614 -17.49 0.93 -20.06
C LEU A 614 -18.10 -0.32 -20.72
N GLY A 615 -18.41 -0.26 -22.02
CA GLY A 615 -19.00 -1.34 -22.82
C GLY A 615 -20.48 -1.61 -22.51
N PRO A 616 -21.19 -2.36 -23.39
CA PRO A 616 -22.54 -2.85 -23.10
C PRO A 616 -22.51 -3.86 -21.94
N TRP A 617 -23.55 -3.81 -21.10
CA TRP A 617 -23.64 -4.50 -19.81
C TRP A 617 -24.25 -5.89 -19.88
#